data_AF-J2JT43-F1
#
_entry.id   AF-J2JT43-F1
#
_cell.length_a   1.000
_cell.length_b   1.000
_cell.length_c   1.000
_cell.angle_alpha   90.00
_cell.angle_beta   90.00
_cell.angle_gamma   90.00
#
_symmetry.space_group_name_H-M   'P 1'
#
loop_
_entity.id
_entity.type
_entity.pdbx_description
1 polymer ?
#
loop_
_entity_poly.entity_id
_entity_poly.type
_entity_poly.pdbx_seq_one_letter_code
_entity_poly.pdbx_strand_id
1 'polypeptide(L)' 'MRVDDLFAAGERVTVAFTLTYHHDRTGRDLTMTGVKSYRLREGRIVEFWGETDLHGLLRQAGLVPAQIPPF' A
#
# COMPACT_ATOMS: atom_id res chain seq x y z
N MET A 1 6.09 1.01 9.52
CA MET A 1 5.59 1.76 8.34
C MET A 1 6.64 2.75 7.93
N ARG A 2 6.91 2.86 6.63
CA ARG A 2 7.75 3.89 6.04
C ARG A 2 6.92 4.74 5.09
N VAL A 3 7.02 6.06 5.20
CA VAL A 3 6.50 7.01 4.21
C VAL A 3 7.63 7.23 3.22
N ASP A 4 7.41 6.82 1.97
CA ASP A 4 8.39 6.92 0.90
C ASP A 4 8.33 8.29 0.23
N ASP A 5 7.11 8.82 0.09
CA ASP A 5 6.85 10.16 -0.42
C ASP A 5 5.57 10.72 0.19
N LEU A 6 5.50 12.05 0.35
CA LEU A 6 4.33 12.76 0.84
C LEU A 6 4.21 14.09 0.11
N PHE A 7 3.10 14.26 -0.59
CA PHE A 7 2.82 15.45 -1.37
C PHE A 7 1.46 16.04 -1.00
N ALA A 8 1.41 17.35 -0.82
CA ALA A 8 0.18 18.08 -0.52
C ALA A 8 -0.11 19.14 -1.58
N ALA A 9 -1.36 19.18 -2.06
CA ALA A 9 -1.85 20.21 -2.98
C ALA A 9 -3.31 20.54 -2.68
N GLY A 10 -3.55 21.81 -2.32
CA GLY A 10 -4.86 22.27 -1.87
C GLY A 10 -5.33 21.44 -0.67
N GLU A 11 -6.46 20.75 -0.84
CA GLU A 11 -7.07 19.92 0.20
C GLU A 11 -6.67 18.46 0.12
N ARG A 12 -5.78 18.08 -0.79
CA ARG A 12 -5.36 16.70 -0.97
C ARG A 12 -3.96 16.46 -0.46
N VAL A 13 -3.78 15.33 0.22
CA VAL A 13 -2.49 14.79 0.60
C VAL A 13 -2.36 13.40 0.00
N THR A 14 -1.32 13.18 -0.81
CA THR A 14 -0.97 11.89 -1.39
C THR A 14 0.27 11.36 -0.69
N VAL A 15 0.28 10.06 -0.39
CA VAL A 15 1.36 9.37 0.32
C VAL A 15 1.72 8.11 -0.45
N ALA A 16 2.98 7.95 -0.83
CA ALA A 16 3.55 6.66 -1.19
C ALA A 16 4.14 6.02 0.06
N PHE A 17 3.89 4.73 0.27
CA PHE A 17 4.28 4.07 1.51
C PHE A 17 4.73 2.63 1.30
N THR A 18 5.52 2.17 2.27
CA THR A 18 5.95 0.79 2.43
C THR A 18 5.56 0.30 3.83
N LEU A 19 4.83 -0.81 3.89
CA LEU A 19 4.51 -1.54 5.12
C LEU A 19 5.22 -2.88 5.10
N THR A 20 5.82 -3.24 6.24
CA THR A 20 6.43 -4.55 6.47
C THR A 20 5.66 -5.23 7.60
N TYR A 21 5.28 -6.49 7.40
CA TYR A 21 4.56 -7.30 8.37
C TYR A 21 5.30 -8.60 8.60
N HIS A 22 5.36 -9.05 9.85
CA HIS A 22 5.72 -10.43 10.13
C HIS A 22 4.52 -11.33 9.79
N HIS A 23 4.72 -12.34 8.95
CA HIS A 23 3.66 -13.26 8.55
C HIS A 23 3.84 -14.62 9.23
N ASP A 24 3.12 -14.78 10.34
CA ASP A 24 3.21 -15.94 11.24
C ASP A 24 3.13 -17.28 10.50
N ARG A 25 2.23 -17.40 9.53
CA ARG A 25 2.03 -18.65 8.76
C ARG A 25 3.27 -19.10 8.00
N THR A 26 4.09 -18.16 7.49
CA THR A 26 5.34 -18.50 6.78
C THR A 26 6.59 -18.26 7.61
N GLY A 27 6.48 -17.58 8.75
CA GLY A 27 7.62 -17.14 9.57
C GLY A 27 8.54 -16.13 8.87
N ARG A 28 8.02 -15.40 7.88
CA ARG A 28 8.79 -14.46 7.05
C ARG A 28 8.16 -13.09 7.08
N ASP A 29 8.97 -12.07 6.88
CA ASP A 29 8.47 -10.72 6.70
C ASP A 29 7.97 -10.53 5.26
N LEU A 30 6.79 -9.93 5.12
CA LEU A 30 6.19 -9.56 3.84
C LEU A 30 6.15 -8.04 3.71
N THR A 31 6.32 -7.54 2.49
CA THR A 31 6.29 -6.11 2.20
C THR A 31 5.09 -5.76 1.31
N MET A 32 4.34 -4.72 1.68
CA MET A 32 3.30 -4.11 0.85
C MET A 32 3.65 -2.67 0.57
N THR A 33 3.68 -2.31 -0.70
CA THR A 33 3.78 -0.92 -1.15
C THR A 33 2.40 -0.43 -1.58
N GLY A 34 2.23 0.88 -1.62
CA GLY A 34 1.00 1.47 -2.15
C GLY A 34 1.03 2.98 -2.19
N VAL A 35 -0.06 3.54 -2.69
CA VAL A 35 -0.33 4.98 -2.70
C VAL A 35 -1.69 5.24 -2.08
N LYS A 36 -1.77 6.26 -1.25
CA LYS A 36 -3.03 6.75 -0.65
C LYS A 36 -3.20 8.22 -0.97
N SER A 37 -4.42 8.64 -1.23
CA SER A 37 -4.81 10.03 -1.39
C SER A 37 -5.96 10.34 -0.44
N TYR A 38 -5.79 11.39 0.34
CA TYR A 38 -6.74 11.85 1.34
C TYR A 38 -7.20 13.25 0.99
N ARG A 39 -8.51 13.52 1.03
CA ARG A 39 -9.03 14.89 1.02
C ARG A 39 -9.28 15.34 2.46
N LEU A 40 -8.81 16.53 2.82
CA LEU A 40 -8.97 17.12 4.14
C LEU A 40 -9.90 18.33 4.11
N ARG A 41 -10.75 18.44 5.12
CA ARG A 41 -11.56 19.64 5.42
C ARG A 41 -11.56 19.84 6.92
N GLU A 42 -11.29 21.07 7.37
CA GLU A 42 -11.29 21.43 8.80
C GLU A 42 -10.43 20.49 9.67
N GLY A 43 -9.26 20.11 9.15
CA GLY A 43 -8.33 19.19 9.82
C GLY A 43 -8.78 17.72 9.86
N ARG A 44 -9.86 17.34 9.18
CA ARG A 44 -10.39 15.97 9.12
C ARG A 44 -10.25 15.39 7.72
N ILE A 45 -9.99 14.08 7.64
CA ILE A 45 -10.06 13.33 6.39
C ILE A 45 -11.55 13.14 6.05
N VAL A 46 -11.98 13.62 4.89
CA VAL A 46 -13.37 13.54 4.41
C VAL A 46 -13.54 12.66 3.17
N GLU A 47 -12.44 12.21 2.57
CA GLU A 47 -12.41 11.30 1.43
C GLU A 47 -11.09 10.54 1.44
N PHE A 48 -11.13 9.29 1.00
CA PHE A 48 -9.98 8.43 0.87
C PHE A 48 -10.08 7.63 -0.43
N TRP A 49 -9.00 7.65 -1.20
CA TRP A 49 -8.73 6.73 -2.29
C TRP A 49 -7.35 6.14 -2.07
N GLY A 50 -7.15 4.89 -2.43
CA GLY A 50 -5.82 4.29 -2.34
C GLY A 50 -5.77 2.96 -3.04
N GLU A 51 -4.56 2.58 -3.41
CA GLU A 51 -4.26 1.28 -3.99
C GLU A 51 -2.97 0.74 -3.41
N THR A 52 -2.92 -0.57 -3.27
CA THR A 52 -1.78 -1.31 -2.74
C THR A 52 -1.35 -2.37 -3.74
N ASP A 53 -0.07 -2.73 -3.74
CA ASP A 53 0.43 -3.90 -4.46
C ASP A 53 -0.02 -5.19 -3.74
N LEU A 54 -1.32 -5.47 -3.82
CA LEU A 54 -1.93 -6.66 -3.23
C LEU A 54 -1.41 -7.92 -3.91
N HIS A 55 -1.23 -7.89 -5.23
CA HIS A 55 -0.67 -9.02 -5.96
C HIS A 55 0.76 -9.34 -5.49
N GLY A 56 1.64 -8.35 -5.36
CA GLY A 56 2.99 -8.53 -4.84
C GLY A 56 3.00 -9.05 -3.40
N LEU A 57 2.09 -8.60 -2.55
CA LEU A 57 1.92 -9.13 -1.19
C LEU A 57 1.50 -10.61 -1.21
N LEU A 58 0.45 -10.95 -1.96
CA LEU A 58 -0.07 -12.32 -2.07
C LEU A 58 0.97 -13.27 -2.67
N ARG A 59 1.77 -12.79 -3.63
CA ARG A 59 2.86 -13.54 -4.24
C ARG A 59 3.95 -13.89 -3.21
N GLN A 60 4.36 -12.93 -2.37
CA GLN A 60 5.30 -13.20 -1.28
C GLN A 60 4.75 -14.21 -0.27
N ALA A 61 3.43 -14.17 -0.02
CA ALA A 61 2.74 -15.10 0.86
C ALA A 61 2.49 -16.50 0.25
N GLY A 62 2.88 -16.71 -1.01
CA GLY A 62 2.67 -17.96 -1.75
C GLY A 62 1.20 -18.28 -2.06
N LEU A 63 0.34 -17.26 -2.13
CA LEU A 63 -1.11 -17.40 -2.33
C LEU A 63 -1.56 -17.22 -3.78
N VAL A 64 -0.68 -16.72 -4.65
CA VAL A 64 -0.91 -16.55 -6.09
C VAL A 64 0.34 -16.99 -6.88
N PRO A 65 0.21 -17.28 -8.19
CA PRO A 65 1.35 -17.63 -9.04
C PRO A 65 2.46 -16.58 -9.01
N ALA A 66 3.72 -17.03 -9.11
CA ALA A 66 4.87 -16.14 -9.17
C ALA A 66 4.92 -15.29 -10.46
N GLN A 67 4.28 -15.78 -11.53
CA GLN A 67 4.20 -15.14 -12.83
C GLN A 67 2.74 -15.19 -13.29
N ILE A 68 2.28 -14.08 -13.85
CA ILE A 68 0.99 -14.02 -14.54
C ILE A 68 1.21 -14.69 -15.91
N PRO A 69 0.37 -15.65 -16.33
CA PRO A 69 0.48 -16.26 -17.65
C PRO A 69 0.46 -15.19 -18.76
N PRO A 70 1.19 -15.40 -19.87
CA PRO A 70 1.07 -14.53 -21.03
C PRO A 70 -0.36 -14.60 -21.59
N PHE A 71 -0.83 -13.48 -22.15
CA PHE A 71 -2.13 -13.36 -22.82
C PHE A 71 -2.20 -14.21 -24.09
#